data_AF-A0A967L7H9-F1
#
_entry.id   AF-A0A967L7H9-F1
#
_cell.length_a   1.000
_cell.length_b   1.000
_cell.length_c   1.000
_cell.angle_alpha   90.00
_cell.angle_beta   90.00
_cell.angle_gamma   90.00
#
_symmetry.space_group_name_H-M   'P 1'
#
loop_
_entity.id
_entity.type
_entity.pdbx_description
1 polymer ?
#
loop_
_entity_poly.entity_id
_entity_poly.type
_entity_poly.pdbx_seq_one_letter_code
_entity_poly.pdbx_strand_id
1 'polypeptide(L)'
;SGETQRLQGMGLAFSSPHSAAVVADVDLVVYSSAIRSGNVAMEAAREAGIPRLRRAECLAAILHTRKGVVVAGTHGKTTTSAMCAHVLKKGGCS
;
A
#
# COMPACT_ATOMS: atom_id res chain seq x y z
N SER A 1 13.57 -6.17 6.83
CA SER A 1 13.88 -4.87 7.46
C SER A 1 13.18 -4.79 8.82
N GLY A 2 13.48 -3.78 9.65
CA GLY A 2 12.78 -3.58 10.92
C GLY A 2 11.26 -3.43 10.74
N GLU A 3 10.82 -2.73 9.68
CA GLU A 3 9.39 -2.62 9.37
C GLU A 3 8.73 -3.95 9.00
N THR A 4 9.42 -4.82 8.25
CA THR A 4 8.93 -6.19 7.95
C THR A 4 8.69 -6.98 9.24
N GLN A 5 9.67 -6.99 10.15
CA GLN A 5 9.58 -7.71 11.43
C GLN A 5 8.45 -7.17 12.30
N ARG A 6 8.30 -5.83 12.36
CA ARG A 6 7.21 -5.19 13.10
C ARG A 6 5.84 -5.63 12.59
N LEU A 7 5.64 -5.64 11.27
CA LEU A 7 4.37 -6.05 10.66
C LEU A 7 4.14 -7.56 10.77
N GLN A 8 5.19 -8.39 10.70
CA GLN A 8 5.10 -9.83 11.01
C GLN A 8 4.60 -10.06 12.43
N GLY A 9 5.11 -9.29 13.41
CA GLY A 9 4.63 -9.35 14.80
C GLY A 9 3.16 -8.92 14.96
N MET A 10 2.59 -8.21 13.99
CA MET A 10 1.16 -7.87 13.94
C MET A 10 0.32 -8.95 13.21
N GLY A 11 0.93 -10.06 12.80
CA GLY A 11 0.26 -11.18 12.12
C GLY A 11 0.22 -11.09 10.61
N LEU A 12 0.90 -10.13 9.97
CA LEU A 12 0.97 -10.07 8.52
C LEU A 12 1.92 -11.17 7.99
N ALA A 13 1.47 -11.88 6.96
CA ALA A 13 2.28 -12.87 6.26
C ALA A 13 3.26 -12.18 5.28
N PHE A 14 4.50 -12.65 5.26
CA PHE A 14 5.52 -12.18 4.33
C PHE A 14 6.17 -13.36 3.64
N SER A 15 6.46 -13.19 2.35
CA SER A 15 7.14 -14.18 1.54
C SER A 15 8.24 -13.53 0.73
N SER A 16 9.44 -14.12 0.78
CA SER A 16 10.60 -13.73 0.01
C SER A 16 11.44 -14.98 -0.27
N PRO A 17 11.80 -15.28 -1.53
CA PRO A 17 11.52 -14.51 -2.74
C PRO A 17 10.03 -14.54 -3.13
N HIS A 18 9.64 -13.71 -4.10
CA HIS A 18 8.29 -13.76 -4.67
C HIS A 18 7.98 -15.15 -5.22
N SER A 19 6.76 -15.64 -5.02
CA SER A 19 6.29 -16.92 -5.53
C SER A 19 4.89 -16.78 -6.15
N ALA A 20 4.48 -17.72 -6.98
CA ALA A 20 3.10 -17.76 -7.50
C ALA A 20 2.09 -18.20 -6.42
N ALA A 21 2.51 -19.03 -5.47
CA ALA A 21 1.61 -19.60 -4.46
C ALA A 21 0.97 -18.54 -3.54
N VAL A 22 1.64 -17.41 -3.30
CA VAL A 22 1.15 -16.38 -2.37
C VAL A 22 -0.04 -15.58 -2.89
N VAL A 23 -0.38 -15.69 -4.18
CA VAL A 23 -1.56 -15.02 -4.75
C VAL A 23 -2.73 -15.97 -4.98
N ALA A 24 -2.62 -17.25 -4.65
CA ALA A 24 -3.64 -18.23 -5.01
C ALA A 24 -5.01 -18.00 -4.32
N ASP A 25 -5.02 -17.35 -3.16
CA ASP A 25 -6.21 -17.19 -2.31
C ASP A 25 -6.38 -15.73 -1.84
N VAL A 26 -6.16 -14.77 -2.76
CA VAL A 26 -6.30 -13.34 -2.45
C VAL A 26 -7.35 -12.69 -3.35
N ASP A 27 -8.14 -11.79 -2.78
CA ASP A 27 -9.18 -11.06 -3.53
C ASP A 27 -8.61 -9.95 -4.44
N LEU A 28 -7.43 -9.42 -4.10
CA LEU A 28 -6.81 -8.27 -4.76
C LEU A 28 -5.30 -8.27 -4.56
N VAL A 29 -4.56 -7.94 -5.61
CA VAL A 29 -3.11 -7.68 -5.54
C VAL A 29 -2.83 -6.19 -5.67
N VAL A 30 -2.12 -5.62 -4.68
CA VAL A 30 -1.65 -4.23 -4.71
C VAL A 30 -0.13 -4.21 -4.91
N TYR A 31 0.33 -3.47 -5.92
CA TYR A 31 1.76 -3.44 -6.27
C TYR A 31 2.33 -2.03 -6.40
N SER A 32 3.62 -1.90 -6.14
CA SER A 32 4.35 -0.64 -6.30
C SER A 32 5.01 -0.53 -7.68
N SER A 33 5.50 0.66 -8.02
CA SER A 33 6.25 0.89 -9.27
C SER A 33 7.58 0.13 -9.35
N ALA A 34 8.09 -0.41 -8.24
CA ALA A 34 9.33 -1.20 -8.23
C ALA A 34 9.13 -2.62 -8.74
N ILE A 35 7.89 -3.12 -8.79
CA ILE A 35 7.59 -4.46 -9.32
C ILE A 35 7.60 -4.40 -10.85
N ARG A 36 8.54 -5.14 -11.46
CA ARG A 36 8.73 -5.21 -12.91
C ARG A 36 7.86 -6.30 -13.54
N SER A 37 7.70 -6.24 -14.86
CA SER A 37 7.13 -7.32 -15.68
C SER A 37 7.94 -8.62 -15.49
N GLY A 38 7.26 -9.76 -15.57
CA GLY A 38 7.87 -11.08 -15.31
C GLY A 38 7.99 -11.44 -13.83
N ASN A 39 7.47 -10.62 -12.92
CA ASN A 39 7.32 -11.02 -11.52
C ASN A 39 6.33 -12.20 -11.42
N VAL A 40 6.79 -13.32 -10.88
CA VAL A 40 6.03 -14.58 -10.80
C VAL A 40 4.68 -14.46 -10.09
N ALA A 41 4.56 -13.60 -9.07
CA ALA A 41 3.29 -13.37 -8.37
C ALA A 41 2.33 -12.52 -9.22
N MET A 42 2.84 -11.55 -9.96
CA MET A 42 2.03 -10.68 -10.83
C MET A 42 1.49 -11.42 -12.05
N GLU A 43 2.30 -12.33 -12.64
CA GLU A 43 1.85 -13.18 -13.74
C GLU A 43 0.82 -14.20 -13.25
N ALA A 44 1.07 -14.86 -12.12
CA ALA A 44 0.10 -15.79 -11.53
C ALA A 44 -1.25 -15.12 -11.21
N ALA A 45 -1.23 -13.91 -10.65
CA ALA A 45 -2.44 -13.14 -10.38
C ALA A 45 -3.18 -12.77 -11.68
N ARG A 46 -2.44 -12.43 -12.74
CA ARG A 46 -3.01 -12.15 -14.07
C ARG A 46 -3.68 -13.39 -14.66
N GLU A 47 -3.02 -14.54 -14.59
CA GLU A 47 -3.52 -15.81 -15.13
C GLU A 47 -4.74 -16.32 -14.36
N ALA A 48 -4.76 -16.15 -13.05
CA ALA A 48 -5.90 -16.50 -12.19
C ALA A 48 -7.08 -15.50 -12.27
N GLY A 49 -6.96 -14.41 -13.04
CA GLY A 49 -8.02 -13.40 -13.16
C GLY A 49 -8.20 -12.53 -11.91
N ILE A 50 -7.24 -12.53 -10.99
CA ILE A 50 -7.29 -11.77 -9.75
C ILE A 50 -7.12 -10.27 -10.08
N PRO A 51 -7.97 -9.38 -9.55
CA PRO A 51 -7.83 -7.94 -9.71
C PRO A 51 -6.46 -7.44 -9.23
N ARG A 52 -5.92 -6.44 -9.94
CA ARG A 52 -4.61 -5.84 -9.63
C ARG A 52 -4.74 -4.32 -9.64
N LEU A 53 -4.24 -3.67 -8.59
CA LEU A 53 -4.22 -2.21 -8.47
C LEU A 53 -2.81 -1.70 -8.17
N ARG A 54 -2.44 -0.57 -8.77
CA ARG A 54 -1.25 0.16 -8.37
C ARG A 54 -1.47 0.74 -6.97
N ARG A 55 -0.39 0.84 -6.20
CA ARG A 55 -0.40 1.45 -4.86
C ARG A 55 -1.04 2.84 -4.84
N ALA A 56 -0.86 3.65 -5.88
CA ALA A 56 -1.47 4.97 -5.98
C ALA A 56 -3.00 4.91 -6.17
N GLU A 57 -3.50 3.96 -6.96
CA GLU A 57 -4.94 3.74 -7.17
C GLU A 57 -5.60 3.21 -5.91
N CYS A 58 -4.96 2.24 -5.24
CA CYS A 58 -5.41 1.72 -3.95
C CYS A 58 -5.46 2.85 -2.89
N LEU A 59 -4.43 3.70 -2.82
CA LEU A 59 -4.44 4.85 -1.92
C LEU A 59 -5.58 5.82 -2.24
N ALA A 60 -5.83 6.13 -3.52
CA ALA A 60 -6.95 6.98 -3.92
C ALA A 60 -8.31 6.40 -3.51
N ALA A 61 -8.50 5.09 -3.70
CA ALA A 61 -9.71 4.39 -3.27
C ALA A 61 -9.93 4.49 -1.75
N ILE A 62 -8.86 4.32 -0.95
CA ILE A 62 -8.93 4.49 0.51
C ILE A 62 -9.29 5.94 0.88
N LEU A 63 -8.64 6.92 0.25
CA LEU A 63 -8.90 8.34 0.51
C LEU A 63 -10.32 8.77 0.15
N HIS A 64 -10.98 8.10 -0.81
CA HIS A 64 -12.37 8.37 -1.15
C HIS A 64 -13.38 7.88 -0.10
N THR A 65 -12.95 7.09 0.89
CA THR A 65 -13.87 6.58 1.95
C THR A 65 -14.18 7.61 3.04
N ARG A 66 -13.38 8.70 3.15
CA ARG A 66 -13.52 9.75 4.17
C ARG A 66 -13.06 11.10 3.64
N LYS A 67 -13.35 12.17 4.37
CA LYS A 67 -12.74 13.48 4.11
C LYS A 67 -11.23 13.39 4.38
N GLY A 68 -10.41 13.63 3.37
CA GLY A 68 -8.95 13.57 3.45
C GLY A 68 -8.28 14.87 3.03
N VAL A 69 -7.06 15.09 3.52
CA VAL A 69 -6.18 16.18 3.08
C VAL A 69 -5.03 15.57 2.28
N VAL A 70 -4.85 16.03 1.05
CA VAL A 70 -3.76 15.58 0.16
C VAL A 70 -2.68 16.65 0.10
N VAL A 71 -1.45 16.27 0.42
CA VAL A 71 -0.27 17.13 0.34
C VAL A 71 0.60 16.69 -0.84
N ALA A 72 0.75 17.58 -1.82
CA ALA A 72 1.56 17.37 -3.03
C ALA A 72 2.67 18.42 -3.14
N GLY A 73 3.70 18.14 -3.94
CA GLY A 73 4.83 19.06 -4.19
C GLY A 73 6.17 18.33 -4.33
N THR A 74 7.21 19.00 -4.80
CA THR A 74 8.53 18.36 -4.99
C THR A 74 9.25 18.14 -3.66
N HIS A 75 9.17 19.12 -2.75
CA HIS A 75 9.80 19.10 -1.42
C HIS A 75 8.76 19.30 -0.31
N GLY A 76 9.11 19.03 0.95
CA GLY A 76 8.28 19.34 2.11
C GLY A 76 7.06 18.43 2.37
N LYS A 77 6.62 17.61 1.41
CA LYS A 77 5.42 16.74 1.52
C LYS A 77 5.32 15.97 2.85
N THR A 78 6.36 15.24 3.23
CA THR A 78 6.34 14.39 4.43
C THR A 78 6.17 15.22 5.70
N THR A 79 6.93 16.31 5.82
CA THR A 79 6.88 17.22 6.97
C THR A 79 5.51 17.90 7.06
N THR A 80 5.03 18.45 5.95
CA THR A 80 3.72 19.13 5.91
C THR A 80 2.58 18.16 6.21
N SER A 81 2.58 16.95 5.65
CA SER A 81 1.58 15.92 5.97
C SER A 81 1.58 15.55 7.46
N ALA A 82 2.76 15.41 8.06
CA ALA A 82 2.88 15.12 9.49
C ALA A 82 2.36 16.28 10.37
N MET A 83 2.65 17.54 9.99
CA MET A 83 2.13 18.73 10.68
C MET A 83 0.61 18.83 10.57
N CYS A 84 0.04 18.61 9.38
CA CYS A 84 -1.42 18.58 9.18
C CYS A 84 -2.07 17.51 10.06
N ALA A 85 -1.53 16.29 10.07
CA ALA A 85 -2.03 15.21 10.93
C ALA A 85 -1.95 15.57 12.42
N HIS A 86 -0.86 16.21 12.86
CA HIS A 86 -0.70 16.65 14.25
C HIS A 86 -1.75 17.68 14.66
N VAL A 87 -1.94 18.73 13.86
CA VAL A 87 -2.89 19.81 14.13
C VAL A 87 -4.33 19.29 14.14
N LEU A 88 -4.71 18.48 13.16
CA LEU A 88 -6.06 17.88 13.10
C LEU A 88 -6.34 17.00 14.33
N LYS A 89 -5.37 16.18 14.74
CA LYS A 89 -5.49 15.34 15.94
C LYS A 89 -5.60 16.19 17.22
N LYS A 90 -4.79 17.24 17.34
CA LYS A 90 -4.83 18.14 18.51
C LYS A 90 -6.10 19.00 18.57
N GLY A 91 -6.68 19.33 17.42
CA GLY A 91 -7.92 20.10 17.30
C GLY A 91 -9.21 19.28 17.45
N GLY A 92 -9.12 17.95 17.62
CA GLY A 92 -10.31 17.09 17.74
C GLY A 92 -11.03 16.83 16.40
N CYS A 93 -10.33 17.01 15.27
CA CYS A 93 -10.87 16.92 13.92
C CYS A 93 -10.44 15.63 13.18
N SER A 94 -10.00 14.60 13.90
CA SER A 94 -9.49 13.32 13.35
C SER A 94 -10.48 12.17 13.51
#